data_AF-A0A087VXP3-F1
#
_entry.id   AF-A0A087VXP3-F1
#
_cell.length_a   1.000
_cell.length_b   1.000
_cell.length_c   1.000
_cell.angle_alpha   90.00
_cell.angle_beta   90.00
_cell.angle_gamma   90.00
#
_symmetry.space_group_name_H-M   'P 1'
#
loop_
_entity.id
_entity.type
_entity.pdbx_description
1 polymer ?
#
loop_
_entity_poly.entity_id
_entity_poly.type
_entity_poly.pdbx_seq_one_letter_code
_entity_poly.pdbx_strand_id
1 'polypeptide(L)'
;MDRRIAYIIIALIASILFFIAIGYYDWTCGGSNPGPSCIKTEAKEVIGALLLTAGLLILIAGIFLIIFVVTKFPPSETASVVIAILAAIIAISGVFYHLYQVGIWSPFIATIAMSLSAELAAILLIDLITSKT
;
A
#
# COMPACT_ATOMS: atom_id res chain seq x y z
N MET A 1 1.77 24.33 4.69
CA MET A 1 1.54 23.28 3.67
C MET A 1 0.20 22.66 3.99
N ASP A 2 -0.73 22.58 3.04
CA ASP A 2 -2.02 21.92 3.28
C ASP A 2 -1.76 20.47 3.72
N ARG A 3 -2.33 20.05 4.85
CA ARG A 3 -2.12 18.72 5.43
C ARG A 3 -2.46 17.61 4.43
N ARG A 4 -3.35 17.89 3.48
CA ARG A 4 -3.72 17.00 2.37
C ARG A 4 -2.59 16.75 1.38
N ILE A 5 -1.69 17.72 1.18
CA ILE A 5 -0.51 17.54 0.32
C ILE A 5 0.46 16.53 0.95
N ALA A 6 0.62 16.55 2.28
CA ALA A 6 1.43 15.55 2.98
C ALA A 6 0.86 14.13 2.80
N TYR A 7 -0.46 13.97 2.85
CA TYR A 7 -1.12 12.67 2.63
C TYR A 7 -0.89 12.12 1.21
N ILE A 8 -0.95 13.00 0.21
CA ILE A 8 -0.63 12.65 -1.18
C ILE A 8 0.81 12.17 -1.30
N ILE A 9 1.76 12.88 -0.68
CA ILE A 9 3.18 12.51 -0.70
C ILE A 9 3.37 11.13 -0.03
N ILE A 10 2.75 10.89 1.13
CA ILE A 10 2.83 9.60 1.82
C ILE A 10 2.26 8.47 0.95
N ALA A 11 1.10 8.69 0.31
CA ALA A 11 0.49 7.70 -0.59
C ALA A 11 1.40 7.34 -1.76
N LEU A 12 2.03 8.34 -2.38
CA LEU A 12 2.94 8.14 -3.51
C LEU A 12 4.23 7.42 -3.07
N ILE A 13 4.81 7.82 -1.94
CA ILE A 13 6.00 7.14 -1.39
C ILE A 13 5.67 5.69 -1.06
N ALA A 14 4.55 5.42 -0.38
CA ALA A 14 4.12 4.06 -0.06
C ALA A 14 3.93 3.21 -1.33
N SER A 15 3.27 3.76 -2.36
CA SER A 15 3.08 3.09 -3.65
C SER A 15 4.42 2.73 -4.31
N ILE A 16 5.34 3.69 -4.38
CA ILE A 16 6.68 3.48 -4.94
C ILE A 16 7.42 2.39 -4.18
N LEU A 17 7.36 2.40 -2.84
CA LEU A 17 8.00 1.38 -2.02
C LEU A 17 7.41 -0.01 -2.26
N PHE A 18 6.09 -0.16 -2.45
CA PHE A 18 5.50 -1.44 -2.85
C PHE A 18 6.03 -1.93 -4.19
N PHE A 19 6.08 -1.06 -5.21
CA PHE A 19 6.61 -1.44 -6.52
C PHE A 19 8.09 -1.79 -6.48
N ILE A 20 8.89 -1.07 -5.69
CA ILE A 20 10.31 -1.40 -5.46
C ILE A 20 10.43 -2.75 -4.75
N ALA A 21 9.62 -3.00 -3.72
CA ALA A 21 9.68 -4.26 -2.99
C ALA A 21 9.38 -5.46 -3.90
N ILE A 22 8.40 -5.34 -4.78
CA ILE A 22 8.00 -6.35 -5.78
C ILE A 22 9.10 -6.54 -6.84
N GLY A 23 9.66 -5.43 -7.35
CA GLY A 23 10.68 -5.44 -8.40
C GLY A 23 12.10 -5.76 -7.93
N TYR A 24 12.35 -5.80 -6.62
CA TYR A 24 13.65 -6.10 -6.05
C TYR A 24 14.11 -7.50 -6.51
N TYR A 25 15.35 -7.65 -6.99
CA TYR A 25 15.80 -8.93 -7.58
C TYR A 25 16.25 -9.96 -6.54
N ASP A 26 16.48 -9.52 -5.31
CA ASP A 26 17.09 -10.32 -4.25
C ASP A 26 16.02 -10.84 -3.26
N TRP A 27 14.89 -11.28 -3.81
CA TRP A 27 14.02 -12.20 -3.07
C TRP A 27 14.73 -13.55 -2.94
N THR A 28 14.34 -14.35 -1.95
CA THR A 28 14.87 -15.70 -1.66
C THR A 28 14.70 -16.73 -2.79
N CYS A 29 14.25 -16.30 -3.97
CA CYS A 29 14.07 -17.05 -5.21
C CYS A 29 15.00 -16.59 -6.35
N GLY A 30 15.94 -15.66 -6.09
CA GLY A 30 16.91 -15.18 -7.09
C GLY A 30 16.25 -14.43 -8.25
N GLY A 31 15.22 -13.64 -7.95
CA GLY A 31 14.50 -12.81 -8.92
C GLY A 31 13.47 -11.90 -8.25
N SER A 32 12.71 -11.16 -9.07
CA SER A 32 11.60 -10.32 -8.62
C SER A 32 10.33 -11.13 -8.36
N ASN A 33 9.42 -10.61 -7.53
CA ASN A 33 8.13 -11.23 -7.22
C ASN A 33 6.98 -10.30 -7.63
N PRO A 34 6.10 -10.64 -8.59
CA PRO A 34 5.94 -11.94 -9.25
C PRO A 34 6.84 -12.07 -10.49
N GLY A 35 7.78 -13.01 -10.46
CA GLY A 35 8.66 -13.35 -11.57
C GLY A 35 8.81 -14.87 -11.70
N PRO A 36 9.18 -15.40 -12.88
CA PRO A 36 9.14 -16.84 -13.17
C PRO A 36 9.98 -17.69 -12.20
N SER A 37 11.04 -17.12 -11.62
CA SER A 37 11.86 -17.77 -10.59
C SER A 37 11.17 -17.83 -9.22
N CYS A 38 10.26 -16.91 -8.92
CA CYS A 38 9.62 -16.70 -7.62
C CYS A 38 8.19 -17.24 -7.52
N ILE A 39 7.48 -17.48 -8.62
CA ILE A 39 6.09 -18.00 -8.65
C ILE A 39 6.05 -19.53 -8.48
N LYS A 40 7.17 -20.19 -8.17
CA LYS A 40 7.26 -21.66 -8.07
C LYS A 40 6.44 -22.28 -6.93
N THR A 41 5.90 -21.46 -6.04
CA THR A 41 5.08 -21.88 -4.91
C THR A 41 3.89 -20.94 -4.82
N GLU A 42 2.69 -21.49 -4.63
CA GLU A 42 1.42 -20.77 -4.41
C GLU A 42 1.59 -19.63 -3.38
N ALA A 43 2.36 -19.87 -2.31
CA ALA A 43 2.59 -18.89 -1.27
C ALA A 43 3.26 -17.60 -1.79
N LYS A 44 4.30 -17.73 -2.64
CA LYS A 44 5.05 -16.58 -3.17
C LYS A 44 4.25 -15.82 -4.22
N GLU A 45 3.46 -16.54 -5.02
CA GLU A 45 2.52 -15.95 -5.97
C GLU A 45 1.49 -15.07 -5.25
N VAL A 46 0.86 -15.62 -4.20
CA VAL A 46 -0.12 -14.91 -3.38
C VAL A 46 0.49 -13.67 -2.74
N ILE A 47 1.73 -13.74 -2.21
CA ILE A 47 2.42 -12.58 -1.62
C ILE A 47 2.65 -11.49 -2.66
N GLY A 48 3.14 -11.87 -3.85
CA GLY A 48 3.40 -10.93 -4.93
C GLY A 48 2.11 -10.22 -5.37
N ALA A 49 1.02 -10.98 -5.54
CA ALA A 49 -0.29 -10.45 -5.88
C ALA A 49 -0.86 -9.53 -4.81
N LEU A 50 -0.76 -9.90 -3.52
CA LEU A 50 -1.22 -9.07 -2.40
C LEU A 50 -0.46 -7.75 -2.31
N LEU A 51 0.87 -7.76 -2.42
CA LEU A 51 1.66 -6.54 -2.36
C LEU A 51 1.42 -5.65 -3.60
N LEU A 52 1.24 -6.25 -4.77
CA LEU A 52 0.95 -5.51 -6.01
C LEU A 52 -0.42 -4.83 -5.94
N THR A 53 -1.43 -5.56 -5.45
CA THR A 53 -2.77 -5.02 -5.27
C THR A 53 -2.80 -3.92 -4.20
N ALA A 54 -2.08 -4.08 -3.08
CA ALA A 54 -1.92 -3.03 -2.09
C ALA A 54 -1.25 -1.76 -2.67
N GLY A 55 -0.16 -1.93 -3.42
CA GLY A 55 0.55 -0.82 -4.07
C GLY A 55 -0.29 -0.09 -5.12
N LEU A 56 -1.15 -0.81 -5.84
CA LEU A 56 -2.09 -0.23 -6.79
C LEU A 56 -3.21 0.53 -6.08
N LEU A 57 -3.79 -0.04 -5.03
CA LEU A 57 -4.86 0.62 -4.27
C LEU A 57 -4.37 1.90 -3.60
N ILE A 58 -3.16 1.90 -3.01
CA ILE A 58 -2.62 3.10 -2.38
C ILE A 58 -2.32 4.20 -3.41
N LEU A 59 -1.90 3.84 -4.63
CA LEU A 59 -1.78 4.77 -5.75
C LEU A 59 -3.13 5.39 -6.12
N ILE A 60 -4.18 4.56 -6.25
CA ILE A 60 -5.53 4.99 -6.57
C ILE A 60 -6.06 5.92 -5.46
N ALA A 61 -5.84 5.59 -4.18
CA ALA A 61 -6.20 6.46 -3.07
C ALA A 61 -5.51 7.84 -3.18
N GLY A 62 -4.22 7.85 -3.53
CA GLY A 62 -3.48 9.09 -3.82
C GLY A 62 -4.09 9.91 -4.96
N ILE A 63 -4.54 9.26 -6.04
CA ILE A 63 -5.22 9.94 -7.16
C ILE A 63 -6.54 10.57 -6.70
N PHE A 64 -7.36 9.85 -5.93
CA PHE A 64 -8.60 10.41 -5.37
C PHE A 64 -8.35 11.58 -4.41
N LEU A 65 -7.26 11.56 -3.63
CA LEU A 65 -6.86 12.72 -2.82
C LEU A 65 -6.49 13.92 -3.69
N ILE A 66 -5.76 13.72 -4.79
CA ILE A 66 -5.45 14.80 -5.74
C ILE A 66 -6.72 15.37 -6.35
N ILE A 67 -7.64 14.50 -6.81
CA ILE A 67 -8.94 14.92 -7.36
C ILE A 67 -9.70 15.73 -6.31
N PHE A 68 -9.72 15.28 -5.06
CA PHE A 68 -10.38 16.01 -3.97
C PHE A 68 -9.77 17.40 -3.77
N VAL A 69 -8.44 17.52 -3.75
CA VAL A 69 -7.76 18.81 -3.56
C VAL A 69 -8.07 19.79 -4.71
N VAL A 70 -8.13 19.30 -5.96
CA VAL A 70 -8.37 20.14 -7.14
C VAL A 70 -9.85 20.51 -7.30
N THR A 71 -10.75 19.55 -7.11
CA THR A 71 -12.19 19.71 -7.41
C THR A 71 -13.05 20.01 -6.19
N LYS A 72 -12.53 19.81 -4.98
CA LYS A 72 -13.27 19.85 -3.70
C LYS A 72 -14.49 18.93 -3.69
N PHE A 73 -14.49 17.87 -4.50
CA PHE A 73 -15.63 16.96 -4.64
C PHE A 73 -15.71 15.97 -3.46
N PRO A 74 -16.69 16.08 -2.55
CA PRO A 74 -16.72 15.33 -1.28
C PRO A 74 -16.69 13.79 -1.42
N PRO A 75 -17.32 13.17 -2.44
CA PRO A 75 -17.23 11.72 -2.62
C PRO A 75 -15.80 11.22 -2.87
N SER A 76 -14.94 12.06 -3.44
CA SER A 76 -13.53 11.73 -3.68
C SER A 76 -12.75 11.54 -2.38
N GLU A 77 -13.07 12.32 -1.34
CA GLU A 77 -12.48 12.17 -0.01
C GLU A 77 -12.88 10.84 0.62
N THR A 78 -14.19 10.52 0.62
CA THR A 78 -14.69 9.26 1.19
C THR A 78 -14.12 8.05 0.44
N ALA A 79 -14.05 8.11 -0.90
CA ALA A 79 -13.46 7.06 -1.72
C ALA A 79 -11.98 6.84 -1.36
N SER A 80 -11.20 7.91 -1.21
CA SER A 80 -9.77 7.81 -0.85
C SER A 80 -9.56 7.11 0.49
N VAL A 81 -10.40 7.39 1.50
CA VAL A 81 -10.33 6.77 2.83
C VAL A 81 -10.62 5.28 2.74
N VAL A 82 -11.72 4.89 2.07
CA VAL A 82 -12.11 3.48 1.93
C VAL A 82 -11.02 2.69 1.21
N ILE A 83 -10.48 3.23 0.12
CA ILE A 83 -9.43 2.58 -0.67
C ILE A 83 -8.13 2.45 0.14
N ALA A 84 -7.74 3.48 0.90
CA ALA A 84 -6.55 3.44 1.75
C ALA A 84 -6.67 2.36 2.85
N ILE A 85 -7.85 2.20 3.46
CA ILE A 85 -8.11 1.15 4.46
C ILE A 85 -7.98 -0.24 3.83
N LEU A 86 -8.57 -0.45 2.65
CA LEU A 86 -8.44 -1.73 1.93
C LEU A 86 -6.98 -2.02 1.56
N ALA A 87 -6.25 -1.02 1.08
CA ALA A 87 -4.83 -1.15 0.78
C ALA A 87 -4.02 -1.55 2.02
N ALA A 88 -4.29 -0.94 3.18
CA ALA A 88 -3.62 -1.27 4.44
C ALA A 88 -3.92 -2.71 4.88
N ILE A 89 -5.17 -3.17 4.81
CA ILE A 89 -5.55 -4.55 5.19
C ILE A 89 -4.84 -5.57 4.28
N ILE A 90 -4.81 -5.31 2.97
CA ILE A 90 -4.15 -6.20 2.00
C ILE A 90 -2.63 -6.21 2.22
N ALA A 91 -2.02 -5.04 2.45
CA ALA A 91 -0.58 -4.94 2.74
C ALA A 91 -0.21 -5.71 4.02
N ILE A 92 -0.98 -5.55 5.09
CA ILE A 92 -0.81 -6.29 6.35
C ILE A 92 -0.91 -7.79 6.05
N SER A 93 -1.96 -8.22 5.35
CA SER A 93 -2.16 -9.63 5.01
C SER A 93 -0.99 -10.21 4.21
N GLY A 94 -0.49 -9.49 3.20
CA GLY A 94 0.66 -9.91 2.40
C GLY A 94 1.96 -10.04 3.20
N VAL A 95 2.24 -9.09 4.10
CA VAL A 95 3.45 -9.12 4.95
C VAL A 95 3.37 -10.22 6.01
N PHE A 96 2.23 -10.37 6.68
CA PHE A 96 2.03 -11.43 7.69
C PHE A 96 2.07 -12.83 7.07
N TYR A 97 1.46 -13.01 5.90
CA TYR A 97 1.49 -14.28 5.20
C TYR A 97 2.91 -14.64 4.73
N HIS A 98 3.72 -13.65 4.33
CA HIS A 98 5.14 -13.85 4.07
C HIS A 98 5.92 -14.31 5.30
N LEU A 99 5.73 -13.64 6.44
CA LEU A 99 6.39 -14.01 7.70
C LEU A 99 6.04 -15.44 8.12
N TYR A 100 4.77 -15.83 7.98
CA TYR A 100 4.30 -17.17 8.32
C TYR A 100 4.90 -18.27 7.43
N GLN A 101 4.96 -18.04 6.11
CA GLN A 101 5.40 -19.04 5.14
C GLN A 101 6.91 -19.15 5.02
N VAL A 102 7.64 -18.03 5.07
CA VAL A 102 9.05 -17.97 4.68
C VAL A 102 9.98 -17.90 5.90
N GLY A 103 9.47 -17.51 7.08
CA GLY A 103 10.24 -17.48 8.33
C GLY A 103 11.45 -16.51 8.33
N ILE A 104 11.63 -15.76 7.23
CA ILE A 104 12.67 -14.77 7.02
C ILE A 104 11.99 -13.41 7.01
N TRP A 105 12.70 -12.38 7.45
CA TRP A 105 12.22 -11.01 7.37
C TRP A 105 11.87 -10.67 5.92
N SER A 106 10.61 -10.28 5.69
CA SER A 106 10.14 -9.65 4.44
C SER A 106 11.15 -8.60 3.97
N PRO A 107 11.27 -8.30 2.66
CA PRO A 107 12.03 -7.13 2.23
C PRO A 107 11.60 -5.94 3.09
N PHE A 108 12.55 -5.38 3.87
CA PHE A 108 12.31 -4.31 4.85
C PHE A 108 11.47 -3.16 4.25
N ILE A 109 11.64 -2.94 2.95
CA ILE A 109 10.91 -2.01 2.09
C ILE A 109 9.38 -2.26 2.11
N ALA A 110 8.91 -3.51 2.05
CA ALA A 110 7.49 -3.85 2.11
C ALA A 110 6.88 -3.57 3.49
N THR A 111 7.64 -3.77 4.56
CA THR A 111 7.19 -3.45 5.93
C THR A 111 7.05 -1.95 6.13
N ILE A 112 7.99 -1.15 5.60
CA ILE A 112 7.86 0.32 5.60
C ILE A 112 6.62 0.76 4.82
N ALA A 113 6.41 0.22 3.62
CA ALA A 113 5.25 0.53 2.80
C ALA A 113 3.91 0.18 3.49
N MET A 114 3.88 -0.95 4.21
CA MET A 114 2.75 -1.37 5.03
C MET A 114 2.49 -0.38 6.17
N SER A 115 3.52 0.01 6.93
CA SER A 115 3.37 0.98 8.03
C SER A 115 2.86 2.34 7.54
N LEU A 116 3.42 2.85 6.44
CA LEU A 116 2.97 4.12 5.83
C LEU A 116 1.52 4.04 5.35
N SER A 117 1.11 2.92 4.76
CA SER A 117 -0.27 2.71 4.32
C SER A 117 -1.25 2.64 5.50
N ALA A 118 -0.86 1.97 6.58
CA ALA A 118 -1.67 1.86 7.79
C ALA A 118 -1.83 3.22 8.50
N GLU A 119 -0.74 3.97 8.62
CA GLU A 119 -0.75 5.33 9.19
C GLU A 119 -1.61 6.26 8.34
N LEU A 120 -1.45 6.24 7.02
CA LEU A 120 -2.25 7.05 6.10
C LEU A 120 -3.74 6.73 6.23
N ALA A 121 -4.11 5.45 6.28
CA ALA A 121 -5.50 5.03 6.45
C ALA A 121 -6.10 5.54 7.78
N ALA A 122 -5.33 5.44 8.88
CA ALA A 122 -5.77 5.92 10.19
C ALA A 122 -5.99 7.43 10.21
N ILE A 123 -5.04 8.20 9.67
CA ILE A 123 -5.13 9.67 9.64
C ILE A 123 -6.28 10.14 8.75
N LEU A 124 -6.44 9.54 7.56
CA LEU A 124 -7.55 9.88 6.66
C LEU A 124 -8.92 9.59 7.30
N LEU A 125 -9.03 8.49 8.04
CA LEU A 125 -10.25 8.15 8.77
C LEU A 125 -10.56 9.15 9.89
N ILE A 126 -9.56 9.53 10.69
CA ILE A 126 -9.72 10.54 11.74
C ILE A 126 -10.15 11.89 11.12
N ASP A 127 -9.51 12.28 10.02
CA ASP A 127 -9.84 13.51 9.32
C ASP A 127 -11.25 13.52 8.75
N LEU A 128 -11.70 12.39 8.19
CA LEU A 128 -13.07 12.26 7.68
C LEU A 128 -14.13 12.32 8.80
N ILE A 129 -13.82 11.79 9.98
CA ILE A 129 -14.73 11.84 11.13
C ILE A 129 -14.78 13.26 11.69
N THR A 130 -13.62 13.87 11.93
CA THR A 130 -13.51 15.22 12.49
C THR A 130 -14.03 16.31 11.56
N SER A 131 -13.93 16.14 10.23
CA SER A 131 -14.49 17.11 9.28
C SER A 131 -16.02 17.10 9.20
N LYS A 132 -16.65 16.01 9.65
CA LYS A 132 -18.12 15.85 9.71
C LYS A 132 -18.74 16.28 11.04
N THR A 133 -17.92 16.60 12.04
CA THR A 133 -18.36 17.02 13.38
C THR A 133 -18.38 18.55 13.46
#